data_AF-A0AA95E148-F1
#
_entry.id   AF-A0AA95E148-F1
#
_cell.length_a   1.000
_cell.length_b   1.000
_cell.length_c   1.000
_cell.angle_alpha   90.00
_cell.angle_beta   90.00
_cell.angle_gamma   90.00
#
_symmetry.space_group_name_H-M   'P 1'
#
loop_
_entity.id
_entity.type
_entity.pdbx_description
1 polymer ?
#
loop_
_entity_poly.entity_id
_entity_poly.type
_entity_poly.pdbx_seq_one_letter_code
_entity_poly.pdbx_strand_id
1 'polypeptide(L)'
;MLNVLIKETNQVKSLSIIDPKTGVDYIGDFIGNTGAFSREFEKIENDTAEYQTIEGDFEWWENVVATAQEADNLIFENHDLITDDVRTELDNVNENDIDAYNEKRLEIIKNLLDK
;
A
#
# COMPACT_ATOMS: atom_id res chain seq x y z
N MET A 1 -10.95 -4.41 -0.58
CA MET A 1 -10.36 -5.03 -1.78
C MET A 1 -10.83 -4.24 -2.97
N LEU A 2 -9.95 -3.99 -3.93
CA LEU A 2 -10.22 -3.25 -5.16
C LEU A 2 -9.99 -4.17 -6.35
N ASN A 3 -11.01 -4.36 -7.19
CA ASN A 3 -10.90 -5.14 -8.42
C ASN A 3 -10.61 -4.23 -9.61
N VAL A 4 -9.56 -4.58 -10.37
CA VAL A 4 -9.03 -3.78 -11.47
C VAL A 4 -8.91 -4.65 -12.71
N LEU A 5 -9.46 -4.18 -13.82
CA LEU A 5 -9.29 -4.79 -15.14
C LEU A 5 -7.95 -4.35 -15.75
N ILE A 6 -7.14 -5.29 -16.18
CA ILE A 6 -5.88 -5.00 -16.88
C ILE A 6 -6.14 -4.85 -18.38
N LYS A 7 -5.81 -3.68 -18.94
CA LYS A 7 -6.14 -3.31 -20.34
C LYS A 7 -5.54 -4.28 -21.37
N GLU A 8 -4.31 -4.71 -21.16
CA GLU A 8 -3.57 -5.53 -22.12
C GLU A 8 -4.07 -6.98 -22.16
N THR A 9 -4.50 -7.52 -21.02
CA THR A 9 -4.80 -8.96 -20.85
C THR A 9 -6.29 -9.24 -20.68
N ASN A 10 -7.11 -8.22 -20.43
CA ASN A 10 -8.51 -8.33 -20.00
C ASN A 10 -8.71 -9.21 -18.75
N GLN A 11 -7.66 -9.40 -17.95
CA GLN A 11 -7.76 -10.11 -16.68
C GLN A 11 -8.19 -9.15 -15.58
N VAL A 12 -9.05 -9.61 -14.68
CA VAL A 12 -9.34 -8.90 -13.44
C VAL A 12 -8.35 -9.35 -12.39
N LYS A 13 -7.61 -8.40 -11.83
CA LYS A 13 -6.73 -8.58 -10.67
C LYS A 13 -7.26 -7.76 -9.50
N SER A 14 -6.78 -8.08 -8.29
CA SER A 14 -7.27 -7.44 -7.08
C SER A 14 -6.12 -6.91 -6.23
N LEU A 15 -6.29 -5.71 -5.69
CA LEU A 15 -5.43 -5.14 -4.66
C LEU A 15 -6.15 -5.16 -3.32
N SER A 16 -5.41 -5.39 -2.24
CA SER A 16 -5.93 -5.42 -0.87
C SER A 16 -4.83 -5.02 0.09
N ILE A 17 -5.17 -4.16 1.04
CA ILE A 17 -4.31 -3.80 2.17
C ILE A 17 -5.18 -3.75 3.42
N ILE A 18 -4.77 -4.50 4.42
CA ILE A 18 -5.53 -4.75 5.65
C ILE A 18 -4.83 -4.05 6.79
N ASP A 19 -5.57 -3.22 7.52
CA ASP A 19 -5.09 -2.67 8.79
C ASP A 19 -4.98 -3.85 9.78
N PRO A 20 -3.77 -4.23 10.23
CA PRO A 20 -3.59 -5.38 11.11
C PRO A 20 -4.27 -5.21 12.47
N LYS A 21 -4.57 -3.96 12.88
CA LYS A 21 -5.25 -3.68 14.15
C LYS A 21 -6.75 -3.94 14.08
N THR A 22 -7.40 -3.63 12.97
CA THR A 22 -8.87 -3.65 12.85
C THR A 22 -9.38 -4.74 11.92
N GLY A 23 -8.53 -5.29 11.06
CA GLY A 23 -8.90 -6.25 10.01
C GLY A 23 -9.66 -5.59 8.84
N VAL A 24 -9.75 -4.26 8.81
CA VAL A 24 -10.44 -3.53 7.75
C VAL A 24 -9.53 -3.42 6.53
N ASP A 25 -10.07 -3.73 5.35
CA ASP A 25 -9.41 -3.48 4.09
C ASP A 25 -9.62 -2.02 3.67
N TYR A 26 -8.54 -1.23 3.67
CA TYR A 26 -8.56 0.21 3.40
C TYR A 26 -7.91 0.59 2.07
N ILE A 27 -7.79 -0.36 1.12
CA ILE A 27 -7.10 -0.14 -0.17
C ILE A 27 -7.63 1.05 -0.96
N GLY A 28 -8.95 1.31 -0.90
CA GLY A 28 -9.56 2.44 -1.57
C GLY A 28 -9.05 3.78 -1.04
N ASP A 29 -8.95 3.91 0.28
CA ASP A 29 -8.43 5.12 0.92
C ASP A 29 -6.93 5.26 0.68
N PHE A 30 -6.18 4.16 0.76
CA PHE A 30 -4.73 4.15 0.52
C PHE A 30 -4.39 4.67 -0.88
N ILE A 31 -5.00 4.10 -1.93
CA ILE A 31 -4.80 4.55 -3.31
C ILE A 31 -5.37 5.95 -3.51
N GLY A 32 -6.57 6.22 -3.00
CA GLY A 32 -7.28 7.49 -3.16
C GLY A 32 -6.52 8.69 -2.61
N ASN A 33 -5.84 8.55 -1.47
CA ASN A 33 -5.07 9.61 -0.82
C ASN A 33 -3.86 10.08 -1.65
N THR A 34 -3.38 9.27 -2.59
CA THR A 34 -2.30 9.67 -3.51
C THR A 34 -2.81 10.41 -4.76
N GLY A 35 -4.13 10.47 -4.95
CA GLY A 35 -4.79 11.00 -6.13
C GLY A 35 -4.82 10.03 -7.32
N ALA A 36 -4.46 8.76 -7.10
CA ALA A 36 -4.21 7.82 -8.19
C ALA A 36 -5.45 7.43 -9.02
N PHE A 37 -6.63 7.50 -8.41
CA PHE A 37 -7.89 7.34 -9.14
C PHE A 37 -8.17 8.41 -10.21
N SER A 38 -7.34 9.45 -10.28
CA SER A 38 -7.39 10.49 -11.33
C SER A 38 -6.17 10.47 -12.26
N ARG A 39 -5.23 9.53 -12.09
CA ARG A 39 -3.98 9.48 -12.86
C ARG A 39 -3.73 8.10 -13.47
N GLU A 40 -3.56 7.06 -12.64
CA GLU A 40 -3.17 5.71 -13.08
C GLU A 40 -4.38 4.78 -13.25
N PHE A 41 -5.50 5.04 -12.57
CA PHE A 41 -6.73 4.25 -12.69
C PHE A 41 -7.83 5.00 -13.45
N GLU A 42 -8.50 4.29 -14.34
CA GLU A 42 -9.66 4.78 -15.08
C GLU A 42 -10.92 4.06 -14.59
N LYS A 43 -11.93 4.82 -14.18
CA LYS A 43 -13.21 4.24 -13.74
C LYS A 43 -13.98 3.66 -14.93
N ILE A 44 -14.55 2.47 -14.77
CA ILE A 44 -15.29 1.76 -15.82
C ILE A 44 -16.66 1.31 -15.35
N GLU A 45 -17.55 1.06 -16.31
CA GLU A 45 -18.80 0.31 -16.07
C GLU A 45 -18.55 -1.16 -16.42
N ASN A 46 -18.33 -1.99 -15.41
CA ASN A 46 -18.08 -3.42 -15.57
C ASN A 46 -18.60 -4.18 -14.33
N ASP A 47 -19.10 -5.40 -14.53
CA ASP A 47 -19.72 -6.20 -13.47
C ASP A 47 -18.70 -6.77 -12.46
N THR A 48 -17.44 -6.93 -12.87
CA THR A 48 -16.40 -7.62 -12.10
C THR A 48 -15.24 -6.72 -11.64
N ALA A 49 -15.12 -5.51 -12.19
CA ALA A 49 -14.10 -4.53 -11.83
C ALA A 49 -14.67 -3.10 -11.84
N GLU A 50 -14.18 -2.26 -10.94
CA GLU A 50 -14.63 -0.86 -10.83
C GLU A 50 -13.72 0.10 -11.61
N TYR A 51 -12.47 -0.32 -11.80
CA TYR A 51 -11.42 0.43 -12.48
C TYR A 51 -10.70 -0.44 -13.49
N GLN A 52 -10.00 0.20 -14.42
CA GLN A 52 -8.99 -0.41 -15.26
C GLN A 52 -7.68 0.37 -15.22
N THR A 53 -6.58 -0.32 -15.50
CA THR A 53 -5.26 0.27 -15.63
C THR A 53 -4.40 -0.56 -16.59
N ILE A 54 -3.18 -0.10 -16.88
CA ILE A 54 -2.19 -0.87 -17.65
C ILE A 54 -1.42 -1.82 -16.73
N GLU A 55 -0.90 -2.92 -17.27
CA GLU A 55 -0.17 -3.93 -16.48
C GLU A 55 0.97 -3.33 -15.64
N GLY A 56 1.78 -2.42 -16.21
CA GLY A 56 2.92 -1.84 -15.50
C GLY A 56 2.54 -0.97 -14.30
N ASP A 57 1.45 -0.21 -14.40
CA ASP A 57 0.94 0.59 -13.28
C ASP A 57 0.37 -0.33 -12.18
N PHE A 58 -0.32 -1.41 -12.57
CA PHE A 58 -0.81 -2.40 -11.62
C PHE A 58 0.32 -3.09 -10.86
N GLU A 59 1.36 -3.56 -11.56
CA GLU A 59 2.53 -4.22 -10.96
C GLU A 59 3.26 -3.29 -9.98
N TRP A 60 3.38 -2.00 -10.31
CA TRP A 60 3.94 -1.03 -9.39
C TRP A 60 3.08 -0.87 -8.14
N TRP A 61 1.76 -0.71 -8.29
CA TRP A 61 0.83 -0.63 -7.15
C TRP A 61 0.81 -1.89 -6.29
N GLU A 62 0.93 -3.08 -6.89
CA GLU A 62 1.05 -4.34 -6.17
C GLU A 62 2.27 -4.34 -5.24
N ASN A 63 3.42 -3.85 -5.73
CA ASN A 63 4.63 -3.72 -4.91
C ASN A 63 4.48 -2.67 -3.81
N VAL A 64 3.93 -1.49 -4.12
CA VAL A 64 3.69 -0.43 -3.12
C VAL A 64 2.78 -0.93 -1.99
N VAL A 65 1.70 -1.62 -2.35
CA VAL A 65 0.76 -2.22 -1.40
C VAL A 65 1.42 -3.31 -0.56
N ALA A 66 2.23 -4.18 -1.19
CA ALA A 66 2.95 -5.24 -0.47
C ALA A 66 3.94 -4.67 0.56
N THR A 67 4.72 -3.66 0.17
CA THR A 67 5.68 -2.98 1.06
C THR A 67 4.97 -2.29 2.22
N ALA A 68 3.87 -1.59 1.95
CA ALA A 68 3.07 -0.93 2.98
C ALA A 68 2.46 -1.95 3.96
N GLN A 69 1.89 -3.03 3.46
CA GLN A 69 1.33 -4.11 4.26
C GLN A 69 2.38 -4.77 5.15
N GLU A 70 3.57 -5.03 4.62
CA GLU A 70 4.68 -5.61 5.38
C GLU A 70 5.10 -4.68 6.53
N ALA A 71 5.27 -3.37 6.23
CA ALA A 71 5.61 -2.39 7.25
C ALA A 71 4.55 -2.33 8.36
N ASP A 72 3.27 -2.25 8.00
CA ASP A 72 2.17 -2.14 8.96
C ASP A 72 2.06 -3.40 9.84
N ASN A 73 2.20 -4.58 9.24
CA ASN A 73 2.21 -5.85 9.97
C ASN A 73 3.36 -5.91 10.96
N LEU A 74 4.59 -5.61 10.53
CA LEU A 74 5.74 -5.64 11.41
C LEU A 74 5.62 -4.62 12.55
N ILE A 75 5.08 -3.43 12.27
CA ILE A 75 4.81 -2.41 13.30
C ILE A 75 3.83 -2.94 14.33
N PHE A 76 2.76 -3.58 13.89
CA PHE A 76 1.73 -4.11 14.77
C PHE A 76 2.21 -5.31 15.60
N GLU A 77 2.84 -6.29 14.94
CA GLU A 77 3.34 -7.51 15.57
C GLU A 77 4.44 -7.22 16.60
N ASN A 78 5.26 -6.19 16.36
CA ASN A 78 6.40 -5.82 17.21
C ASN A 78 6.14 -4.53 18.00
N HIS A 79 4.88 -4.15 18.22
CA HIS A 79 4.51 -2.90 18.88
C HIS A 79 5.16 -2.70 20.26
N ASP A 80 5.44 -3.78 21.00
CA ASP A 80 6.13 -3.76 22.29
C ASP A 80 7.60 -3.34 22.20
N LEU A 81 8.22 -3.48 21.02
CA LEU A 81 9.62 -3.09 20.75
C LEU A 81 9.74 -1.67 20.19
N ILE A 82 8.63 -1.04 19.80
CA ILE A 82 8.63 0.30 19.22
C ILE A 82 8.74 1.32 20.34
N THR A 83 9.95 1.84 20.52
CA THR A 83 10.23 2.94 21.45
C THR A 83 9.71 4.28 20.92
N ASP A 84 9.66 5.29 21.80
CA ASP A 84 9.28 6.66 21.42
C ASP A 84 10.21 7.24 20.34
N ASP A 85 11.50 6.88 20.35
CA ASP A 85 12.47 7.32 19.34
C ASP A 85 12.15 6.71 17.96
N VAL A 86 11.85 5.40 17.90
CA VAL A 86 11.47 4.74 16.65
C VAL A 86 10.14 5.27 16.14
N ARG A 87 9.17 5.51 17.03
CA ARG A 87 7.89 6.11 16.66
C ARG A 87 8.08 7.50 16.07
N THR A 88 8.94 8.32 16.69
CA THR A 88 9.28 9.64 16.18
C THR A 88 9.96 9.56 14.81
N GLU A 89 10.81 8.57 14.57
CA GLU A 89 11.43 8.37 13.26
C GLU A 89 10.40 8.02 12.18
N LEU A 90 9.47 7.09 12.48
CA LEU A 90 8.36 6.73 11.59
C LEU A 90 7.44 7.91 11.27
N ASP A 91 7.08 8.69 12.29
CA ASP A 91 6.19 9.85 12.14
C ASP A 91 6.84 10.98 11.32
N ASN A 92 8.18 11.02 11.25
CA ASN A 92 8.94 12.02 10.50
C ASN A 92 9.33 11.58 9.09
N VAL A 93 8.92 10.39 8.63
CA VAL A 93 9.10 9.99 7.23
C VAL A 93 8.34 10.98 6.34
N ASN A 94 9.08 11.73 5.53
CA ASN A 94 8.56 12.84 4.72
C ASN A 94 8.99 12.69 3.26
N GLU A 95 8.68 11.53 2.69
CA GLU A 95 8.87 11.26 1.27
C GLU A 95 7.63 11.71 0.49
N ASN A 96 7.85 12.36 -0.65
CA ASN A 96 6.77 12.78 -1.54
C ASN A 96 6.29 11.62 -2.43
N ASP A 97 7.13 10.61 -2.61
CA ASP A 97 6.79 9.38 -3.33
C ASP A 97 6.27 8.34 -2.33
N ILE A 98 5.15 7.72 -2.67
CA ILE A 98 4.51 6.71 -1.82
C ILE A 98 5.32 5.41 -1.78
N ASP A 99 6.07 5.08 -2.84
CA ASP A 99 6.98 3.92 -2.80
C ASP A 99 8.11 4.17 -1.80
N ALA A 100 8.84 5.26 -1.96
CA ALA A 100 9.91 5.67 -1.05
C ALA A 100 9.43 5.84 0.40
N TYR A 101 8.24 6.41 0.60
CA TYR A 101 7.63 6.54 1.92
C TYR A 101 7.47 5.17 2.61
N ASN A 102 6.89 4.19 1.91
CA ASN A 102 6.65 2.86 2.47
C ASN A 102 7.94 2.06 2.61
N GLU A 103 8.87 2.17 1.66
CA GLU A 103 10.19 1.57 1.76
C GLU A 103 10.95 2.09 2.98
N LYS A 104 10.88 3.40 3.25
CA LYS A 104 11.57 3.99 4.40
C LYS A 104 10.99 3.50 5.72
N ARG A 105 9.66 3.42 5.82
CA ARG A 105 8.98 2.84 6.99
C ARG A 105 9.40 1.40 7.23
N LEU A 106 9.45 0.59 6.17
CA LEU A 106 9.86 -0.80 6.23
C LEU A 106 11.33 -0.93 6.65
N GLU A 107 12.21 -0.09 6.11
CA GLU A 107 13.64 -0.05 6.46
C GLU A 107 13.85 0.23 7.96
N ILE A 108 13.16 1.24 8.50
CA ILE A 108 13.25 1.61 9.93
C ILE A 108 12.91 0.41 10.82
N ILE A 109 11.82 -0.29 10.51
CA ILE A 109 11.37 -1.43 11.32
C ILE A 109 12.27 -2.65 11.14
N LYS A 110 12.74 -2.96 9.93
CA LYS A 110 13.71 -4.04 9.72
C LYS A 110 15.02 -3.77 10.49
N ASN A 111 15.53 -2.55 10.44
CA ASN A 111 16.72 -2.14 11.19
C ASN A 111 16.52 -2.20 12.72
N LEU A 112 15.30 -2.07 13.23
CA LEU A 112 15.00 -2.30 14.64
C LEU A 112 15.07 -3.80 14.99
N LEU A 113 14.50 -4.66 14.13
CA LEU A 113 14.39 -6.10 14.38
C LEU A 113 15.71 -6.87 14.17
N ASP A 114 16.62 -6.32 13.37
CA ASP A 114 17.96 -6.89 13.14
C ASP A 114 18.97 -6.61 14.27
N LYS A 115 18.61 -5.81 15.29
CA LYS A 115 19.46 -5.43 16.43
C LYS A 115 19.28 -6.36 17.62
#